data_AF-A0A3M6V8J0-F1
#
_entry.id   AF-A0A3M6V8J0-F1
#
_cell.length_a   1.000
_cell.length_b   1.000
_cell.length_c   1.000
_cell.angle_alpha   90.00
_cell.angle_beta   90.00
_cell.angle_gamma   90.00
#
_symmetry.space_group_name_H-M   'P 1'
#
loop_
_entity.id
_entity.type
_entity.pdbx_description
1 polymer ?
#
loop_
_entity_poly.entity_id
_entity_poly.type
_entity_poly.pdbx_seq_one_letter_code
_entity_poly.pdbx_strand_id
1 'polypeptide(L)' 'MAERVIVEILVLGCGERINHGIAPELKEMLKVNGIVVEYLDNVNACATFNILNAEDRRVAAALLPYDADVVPDAINETS' A
#
# COMPACT_ATOMS: atom_id res chain seq x y z
N MET A 1 27.27 -10.49 10.46
CA MET A 1 25.96 -11.16 10.59
C MET A 1 24.96 -10.31 9.81
N ALA A 2 24.38 -10.83 8.73
CA ALA A 2 23.40 -10.09 7.96
C ALA A 2 22.07 -10.10 8.73
N GLU A 3 21.56 -8.93 9.05
CA GLU A 3 20.23 -8.78 9.64
C GLU A 3 19.21 -9.37 8.65
N ARG A 4 18.39 -10.31 9.14
CA ARG A 4 17.48 -11.06 8.27
C ARG A 4 16.31 -10.14 7.92
N VAL A 5 16.32 -9.60 6.70
CA VAL A 5 15.21 -8.82 6.17
C VAL A 5 13.95 -9.68 6.15
N ILE A 6 12.98 -9.34 7.00
CA ILE A 6 11.74 -10.11 7.21
C ILE A 6 10.77 -9.89 6.04
N VAL A 7 10.84 -8.74 5.37
CA VAL A 7 9.98 -8.32 4.26
C VAL A 7 10.83 -7.68 3.16
N GLU A 8 10.70 -8.16 1.94
CA GLU A 8 11.40 -7.63 0.75
C GLU A 8 10.47 -6.79 -0.13
N ILE A 9 9.15 -7.04 -0.05
CA ILE A 9 8.14 -6.32 -0.83
C ILE A 9 7.02 -5.85 0.11
N LEU A 10 6.71 -4.56 0.06
CA LEU A 10 5.55 -3.96 0.68
C LEU A 10 4.55 -3.56 -0.40
N VAL A 11 3.39 -4.21 -0.41
CA VAL A 11 2.25 -3.81 -1.24
C VAL A 11 1.42 -2.79 -0.46
N LEU A 12 1.33 -1.57 -0.96
CA LEU A 12 0.55 -0.48 -0.38
C LEU A 12 -0.75 -0.29 -1.16
N GLY A 13 -1.87 -0.66 -0.55
CA GLY A 13 -3.22 -0.42 -1.06
C GLY A 13 -3.72 0.97 -0.67
N CYS A 14 -3.88 1.86 -1.64
CA CYS A 14 -4.22 3.26 -1.43
C CYS A 14 -5.75 3.56 -1.49
N GLY A 15 -6.61 2.58 -1.22
CA GLY A 15 -8.06 2.76 -1.34
C GLY A 15 -8.53 2.75 -2.80
N GLU A 16 -9.43 3.67 -3.17
CA GLU A 16 -10.07 3.71 -4.50
C GLU A 16 -9.17 4.38 -5.57
N ARG A 17 -8.22 5.23 -5.17
CA ARG A 17 -7.26 5.90 -6.06
C ARG A 17 -5.91 6.09 -5.38
N ILE A 18 -4.84 5.90 -6.14
CA ILE A 18 -3.46 6.19 -5.70
C ILE A 18 -3.27 7.71 -5.66
N ASN A 19 -3.71 8.37 -4.59
CA ASN A 19 -3.65 9.83 -4.50
C ASN A 19 -2.40 10.34 -3.76
N HIS A 20 -1.73 9.52 -2.95
CA HIS A 20 -0.59 9.97 -2.15
C HIS A 20 0.49 8.89 -2.09
N GLY A 21 1.67 9.20 -2.60
CA GLY A 21 2.89 8.43 -2.27
C GLY A 21 3.24 8.63 -0.80
N ILE A 22 4.02 7.71 -0.23
CA ILE A 22 4.51 7.88 1.15
C ILE A 22 5.51 9.04 1.24
N ALA A 23 5.67 9.60 2.44
CA ALA A 23 6.65 10.66 2.70
C ALA A 23 8.05 10.26 2.18
N PRO A 24 8.82 11.19 1.57
CA PRO A 24 10.13 10.89 0.99
C PRO A 24 11.08 10.19 1.96
N GLU A 25 11.07 10.59 3.23
CA GLU A 25 11.90 10.03 4.30
C GLU A 25 11.55 8.56 4.56
N LEU A 26 10.26 8.22 4.53
CA LEU A 26 9.79 6.85 4.69
C LEU A 26 10.16 6.00 3.47
N LYS A 27 10.05 6.56 2.26
CA LYS A 27 10.46 5.88 1.03
C LYS A 27 11.95 5.56 1.03
N GLU A 28 12.78 6.50 1.49
CA GLU A 28 14.22 6.32 1.60
C GLU A 28 14.58 5.30 2.69
N MET A 29 13.93 5.36 3.85
CA MET A 29 14.08 4.35 4.89
C MET A 29 13.76 2.95 4.38
N LEU A 30 12.65 2.75 3.68
CA LEU A 30 12.28 1.44 3.09
C LEU A 30 13.33 0.97 2.08
N LYS A 31 13.80 1.87 1.21
CA LYS A 31 14.83 1.57 0.22
C LYS A 31 16.16 1.16 0.85
N VAL A 32 16.63 1.86 1.88
CA VAL A 32 17.89 1.54 2.58
C VAL A 32 17.81 0.18 3.28
N ASN A 33 16.62 -0.23 3.72
CA ASN A 33 16.37 -1.55 4.28
C ASN A 33 16.12 -2.64 3.20
N GLY A 34 16.26 -2.32 1.92
CA GLY A 34 16.06 -3.27 0.82
C GLY A 34 14.59 -3.64 0.56
N ILE A 35 13.65 -2.83 1.03
CA ILE A 35 12.21 -3.05 0.87
C ILE A 35 11.72 -2.31 -0.37
N VAL A 36 11.15 -3.06 -1.31
CA VAL A 36 10.49 -2.52 -2.51
C VAL A 36 9.04 -2.18 -2.16
N VAL A 37 8.55 -1.02 -2.63
CA VAL A 37 7.18 -0.57 -2.37
C VAL A 37 6.38 -0.54 -3.68
N GLU A 38 5.30 -1.31 -3.72
CA GLU A 38 4.33 -1.35 -4.82
C GLU A 38 3.07 -0.58 -4.43
N TYR A 39 2.69 0.42 -5.22
CA TYR A 39 1.50 1.25 -4.97
C TYR A 39 0.37 0.78 -5.86
N LEU A 40 -0.74 0.35 -5.25
CA LEU A 40 -1.90 -0.20 -5.95
C LEU A 40 -3.20 0.34 -5.33
N ASP A 41 -4.30 0.29 -6.05
CA ASP A 41 -5.62 0.31 -5.40
C ASP A 41 -5.81 -0.96 -4.55
N ASN A 42 -6.79 -0.95 -3.65
CA ASN A 42 -6.98 -2.08 -2.72
C ASN A 42 -7.27 -3.42 -3.42
N VAL A 43 -8.01 -3.42 -4.53
CA VAL A 43 -8.38 -4.64 -5.23
C VAL A 43 -7.14 -5.29 -5.83
N ASN A 44 -6.33 -4.48 -6.52
CA ASN A 44 -5.08 -4.91 -7.12
C ASN A 44 -4.01 -5.25 -6.06
N ALA A 45 -3.99 -4.53 -4.93
CA ALA A 45 -3.11 -4.82 -3.81
C ALA A 45 -3.37 -6.22 -3.22
N CYS A 46 -4.64 -6.55 -2.96
CA CYS A 46 -5.04 -7.86 -2.46
C CYS A 46 -4.64 -9.00 -3.42
N ALA A 47 -4.91 -8.83 -4.72
CA ALA A 47 -4.54 -9.82 -5.73
C ALA A 47 -3.02 -10.02 -5.79
N THR A 48 -2.25 -8.92 -5.82
CA THR A 48 -0.80 -8.95 -5.91
C THR A 48 -0.17 -9.57 -4.66
N PHE A 49 -0.64 -9.21 -3.46
CA PHE A 49 -0.19 -9.82 -2.22
C PHE A 49 -0.41 -11.34 -2.22
N ASN A 50 -1.60 -11.79 -2.63
CA ASN A 50 -1.92 -13.21 -2.67
C ASN A 50 -0.99 -13.99 -3.61
N ILE A 51 -0.70 -13.44 -4.79
CA ILE A 51 0.23 -14.06 -5.75
C ILE A 51 1.63 -14.16 -5.13
N LEU A 52 2.17 -13.04 -4.63
CA LEU A 52 3.53 -13.01 -4.05
C LEU A 52 3.66 -13.91 -2.81
N ASN A 53 2.62 -13.98 -1.99
CA ASN A 53 2.58 -14.84 -0.81
C ASN A 53 2.50 -16.33 -1.21
N ALA A 54 1.72 -16.66 -2.25
CA ALA A 54 1.66 -18.02 -2.78
C ALA A 54 2.97 -18.48 -3.44
N GLU A 55 3.78 -17.54 -3.95
CA GLU A 55 5.13 -17.78 -4.46
C GLU A 55 6.20 -17.90 -3.35
N ASP A 56 5.81 -17.93 -2.07
CA ASP A 56 6.71 -17.96 -0.91
C ASP A 56 7.71 -16.79 -0.88
N ARG A 57 7.29 -15.64 -1.42
CA ARG A 57 8.08 -14.41 -1.35
C ARG A 57 7.86 -13.71 -0.01
N ARG A 58 8.88 -12.99 0.46
CA ARG A 58 8.79 -12.17 1.67
C ARG A 58 8.01 -10.90 1.40
N VAL A 59 6.68 -10.99 1.42
CA VAL A 59 5.77 -9.89 1.13
C VAL A 59 4.98 -9.49 2.37
N ALA A 60 4.71 -8.19 2.51
CA ALA A 60 3.73 -7.63 3.43
C ALA A 60 2.74 -6.74 2.66
N ALA A 61 1.53 -6.58 3.20
CA ALA A 61 0.53 -5.67 2.66
C ALA A 61 0.10 -4.64 3.72
N ALA A 62 -0.03 -3.39 3.30
CA ALA A 62 -0.65 -2.31 4.07
C ALA A 62 -1.82 -1.75 3.25
N LEU A 63 -3.05 -1.93 3.73
CA LEU A 63 -4.26 -1.53 3.00
C LEU A 63 -4.94 -0.38 3.73
N LEU A 64 -5.19 0.72 3.02
CA LEU A 64 -6.03 1.79 3.54
C LEU A 64 -7.48 1.31 3.53
N PRO A 65 -8.22 1.40 4.65
CA PRO A 65 -9.61 0.99 4.68
C PRO A 65 -10.43 1.83 3.69
N TYR A 66 -11.38 1.17 3.02
CA TYR A 66 -12.43 1.88 2.32
C TYR A 66 -13.44 2.35 3.35
N ASP A 67 -13.62 3.65 3.47
CA ASP A 67 -14.64 4.21 4.36
C ASP A 67 -15.98 4.23 3.60
N ALA A 68 -16.81 3.22 3.86
CA ALA A 68 -18.11 3.08 3.23
C ALA A 68 -19.13 4.12 3.72
N ASP A 69 -18.83 4.81 4.84
CA ASP A 69 -19.68 5.82 5.47
C ASP A 69 -19.26 7.25 5.11
N VAL A 70 -18.23 7.44 4.29
CA VAL A 70 -17.96 8.75 3.68
C VAL A 70 -19.06 9.00 2.65
N VAL A 71 -20.09 9.73 3.11
CA VAL A 71 -21.00 10.45 2.21
C VAL A 71 -20.10 11.26 1.28
N PRO A 72 -20.06 10.96 -0.04
CA PRO A 72 -19.35 11.81 -0.98
C PRO A 72 -19.92 13.20 -0.78
N ASP A 73 -19.05 14.17 -0.43
CA ASP A 73 -19.43 15.54 -0.06
C ASP A 73 -20.72 15.92 -0.76
N ALA A 74 -21.73 16.24 0.05
CA ALA A 74 -23.00 16.75 -0.42
C ALA A 74 -22.71 17.68 -1.59
N ILE A 75 -23.23 17.30 -2.76
CA ILE A 75 -23.34 18.15 -3.92
C ILE A 75 -23.61 19.57 -3.41
N ASN A 76 -22.75 20.50 -3.79
CA ASN A 76 -22.83 21.88 -3.36
C ASN A 76 -24.08 22.50 -4.00
N GLU A 77 -25.27 22.13 -3.49
CA GLU A 77 -26.51 22.85 -3.64
C GLU A 77 -26.53 23.89 -2.54
N THR A 78 -25.95 25.06 -2.76
CA THR A 78 -26.46 26.32 -2.19
C THR A 78 -25.94 27.52 -3.00
N SER A 79 -26.89 28.12 -3.73
CA SER A 79 -27.01 29.53 -4.17
C SER A 79 -26.12 30.06 -5.30
#